data_AF-A0A8T2TXJ4-F1
#
_entry.id   AF-A0A8T2TXJ4-F1
#
_cell.length_a   1.000
_cell.length_b   1.000
_cell.length_c   1.000
_cell.angle_alpha   90.00
_cell.angle_beta   90.00
_cell.angle_gamma   90.00
#
_symmetry.space_group_name_H-M   'P 1'
#
loop_
_entity.id
_entity.type
_entity.pdbx_description
1 polymer ?
#
loop_
_entity_poly.entity_id
_entity_poly.type
_entity_poly.pdbx_seq_one_letter_code
_entity_poly.pdbx_strand_id
1 'polypeptide(L)'
;MISKIKTECGSQFTNKLEGMFKDVELSKEINESFKQSSQARKRLPPGIEMSVHVLTTGYWPTYPPMEVQLPHDLNIYQDIFKEFYLSKHSGRRLMWQNSLGQCVLKADYPKGKKELSVSLFQTVVLMLFNSSDRLTFQEIKDTTGIEDKELRRTLQSLACGKVRVITKDPKGRDVEDDDNFCFNADFSAPLFRIKVNAIQLKETVEENTSTTERVFQDRQYQVDAAIVRIMKTRKVLTHTLLITELFQQLKFPIKPADLKKRIESLIDREYLERDKANSQIYNYLA
;
A
#
# COMPACT_ATOMS: atom_id res chain seq x y z
N MET A 1 20.88 -5.69 -7.95
CA MET A 1 20.48 -4.27 -8.09
C MET A 1 20.63 -3.51 -6.77
N ILE A 2 19.94 -3.91 -5.68
CA ILE A 2 20.02 -3.23 -4.36
C ILE A 2 21.45 -3.13 -3.83
N SER A 3 22.26 -4.19 -3.96
CA SER A 3 23.68 -4.16 -3.59
C SER A 3 24.46 -3.03 -4.30
N LYS A 4 24.19 -2.78 -5.60
CA LYS A 4 24.80 -1.66 -6.34
C LYS A 4 24.34 -0.30 -5.80
N ILE A 5 23.03 -0.15 -5.53
CA ILE A 5 22.48 1.09 -4.94
C ILE A 5 23.06 1.33 -3.55
N LYS A 6 23.28 0.28 -2.75
CA LYS A 6 23.90 0.37 -1.44
C LYS A 6 25.34 0.87 -1.52
N THR A 7 26.10 0.37 -2.50
CA THR A 7 27.48 0.82 -2.73
C THR A 7 27.53 2.30 -3.13
N GLU A 8 26.66 2.73 -4.05
CA GLU A 8 26.68 4.10 -4.58
C GLU A 8 26.03 5.14 -3.64
N CYS A 9 24.93 4.76 -2.99
CA CYS A 9 24.08 5.67 -2.22
C CYS A 9 24.16 5.47 -0.70
N GLY A 10 24.83 4.40 -0.24
CA GLY A 10 25.02 4.07 1.17
C GLY A 10 23.91 3.17 1.76
N SER A 11 24.22 2.55 2.90
CA SER A 11 23.33 1.59 3.58
C SER A 11 22.04 2.18 4.12
N GLN A 12 22.03 3.45 4.52
CA GLN A 12 20.82 4.11 4.99
C GLN A 12 19.77 4.28 3.88
N PHE A 13 20.23 4.48 2.63
CA PHE A 13 19.34 4.66 1.49
C PHE A 13 18.59 3.38 1.13
N THR A 14 19.25 2.22 1.23
CA THR A 14 18.65 0.91 0.91
C THR A 14 17.94 0.26 2.08
N ASN A 15 18.01 0.81 3.30
CA ASN A 15 17.52 0.16 4.52
C ASN A 15 16.04 -0.26 4.41
N LYS A 16 15.16 0.63 3.93
CA LYS A 16 13.73 0.31 3.75
C LYS A 16 13.53 -0.81 2.73
N LEU A 17 14.23 -0.76 1.60
CA LEU A 17 14.15 -1.80 0.56
C LEU A 17 14.63 -3.15 1.09
N GLU A 18 15.78 -3.19 1.78
CA GLU A 18 16.28 -4.41 2.41
C GLU A 18 15.28 -4.97 3.45
N GLY A 19 14.64 -4.08 4.23
CA GLY A 19 13.55 -4.44 5.14
C GLY A 19 12.36 -5.09 4.43
N MET A 20 11.95 -4.57 3.27
CA MET A 20 10.85 -5.16 2.47
C MET A 20 11.18 -6.60 2.04
N PHE A 21 12.42 -6.86 1.59
CA PHE A 21 12.82 -8.23 1.21
C PHE A 21 12.83 -9.18 2.40
N LYS A 22 13.34 -8.72 3.55
CA LYS A 22 13.30 -9.50 4.80
C LYS A 22 11.89 -9.85 5.22
N ASP A 23 10.94 -8.90 5.14
CA ASP A 23 9.53 -9.16 5.45
C ASP A 23 8.92 -10.24 4.53
N VAL A 24 9.28 -10.24 3.24
CA VAL A 24 8.82 -11.26 2.28
C VAL A 24 9.36 -12.65 2.63
N GLU A 25 10.63 -12.74 3.00
CA GLU A 25 11.26 -14.00 3.43
C GLU A 25 10.65 -14.51 4.74
N LEU A 26 10.55 -13.65 5.76
CA LEU A 26 9.94 -13.99 7.04
C LEU A 26 8.48 -14.41 6.89
N SER A 27 7.74 -13.77 5.97
CA SER A 27 6.37 -14.17 5.65
C SER A 27 6.27 -15.60 5.15
N LYS A 28 7.25 -16.12 4.40
CA LYS A 28 7.25 -17.52 3.95
C LYS A 28 7.35 -18.47 5.15
N GLU A 29 8.26 -18.19 6.07
CA GLU A 29 8.43 -18.97 7.30
C GLU A 29 7.17 -18.94 8.18
N ILE A 30 6.56 -17.75 8.32
CA ILE A 30 5.29 -17.58 9.04
C ILE A 30 4.18 -18.43 8.39
N ASN A 31 4.08 -18.43 7.06
CA ASN A 31 3.08 -19.22 6.34
C ASN A 31 3.31 -20.72 6.50
N GLU A 32 4.56 -21.19 6.42
CA GLU A 32 4.88 -22.60 6.66
C GLU A 32 4.52 -23.00 8.09
N SER A 33 4.85 -22.16 9.07
CA SER A 33 4.51 -22.38 10.47
C SER A 33 2.99 -22.37 10.72
N PHE A 34 2.25 -21.48 10.06
CA PHE A 34 0.80 -21.44 10.11
C PHE A 34 0.20 -22.70 9.49
N LYS A 35 0.69 -23.07 8.30
CA LYS A 35 0.30 -24.30 7.61
C LYS A 35 0.57 -25.51 8.48
N GLN A 36 1.60 -25.56 9.31
CA GLN A 36 1.91 -26.70 10.21
C GLN A 36 1.19 -26.65 11.57
N SER A 37 0.58 -25.52 11.94
CA SER A 37 -0.09 -25.34 13.22
C SER A 37 -1.32 -26.24 13.35
N SER A 38 -1.28 -27.20 14.28
CA SER A 38 -2.39 -28.11 14.56
C SER A 38 -3.62 -27.38 15.12
N GLN A 39 -3.40 -26.32 15.91
CA GLN A 39 -4.48 -25.49 16.45
C GLN A 39 -5.21 -24.72 15.36
N ALA A 40 -4.48 -24.12 14.41
CA ALA A 40 -5.08 -23.42 13.28
C ALA A 40 -5.81 -24.40 12.35
N ARG A 41 -5.17 -25.50 11.98
CA ARG A 41 -5.76 -26.53 11.09
C ARG A 41 -7.09 -27.09 11.59
N LYS A 42 -7.27 -27.27 12.90
CA LYS A 42 -8.51 -27.79 13.47
C LYS A 42 -9.68 -26.80 13.38
N ARG A 43 -9.39 -25.50 13.31
CA ARG A 43 -10.40 -24.43 13.28
C ARG A 43 -10.69 -23.92 11.87
N LEU A 44 -9.75 -24.10 10.93
CA LEU A 44 -9.93 -23.65 9.56
C LEU A 44 -10.97 -24.52 8.84
N PRO A 45 -12.00 -23.89 8.23
CA PRO A 45 -12.87 -24.59 7.29
C PRO A 45 -12.04 -25.21 6.15
N PRO A 46 -12.43 -26.34 5.56
CA PRO A 46 -11.74 -26.87 4.39
C PRO A 46 -12.00 -26.00 3.15
N GLY A 47 -11.11 -26.05 2.16
CA GLY A 47 -11.41 -25.59 0.79
C GLY A 47 -10.72 -24.30 0.33
N ILE A 48 -10.10 -23.52 1.21
CA ILE A 48 -9.34 -22.31 0.82
C ILE A 48 -7.87 -22.50 1.19
N GLU A 49 -6.99 -22.29 0.21
CA GLU A 49 -5.55 -22.14 0.47
C GLU A 49 -5.24 -20.67 0.72
N MET A 50 -4.78 -20.34 1.93
CA MET A 50 -4.38 -18.98 2.31
C MET A 50 -2.87 -18.85 2.45
N SER A 51 -2.34 -17.74 1.96
CA SER A 51 -0.95 -17.30 2.17
C SER A 51 -0.97 -15.81 2.52
N VAL A 52 -0.30 -15.43 3.61
CA VAL A 52 -0.33 -14.08 4.16
C VAL A 52 1.06 -13.46 4.13
N HIS A 53 1.17 -12.23 3.62
CA HIS A 53 2.39 -11.45 3.73
C HIS A 53 2.26 -10.46 4.89
N VAL A 54 3.10 -10.62 5.92
CA VAL A 54 3.14 -9.73 7.08
C VAL A 54 4.23 -8.70 6.84
N LEU A 55 3.81 -7.43 6.73
CA LEU A 55 4.67 -6.33 6.29
C LEU A 55 4.92 -5.35 7.45
N THR A 56 6.17 -4.97 7.66
CA THR A 56 6.55 -4.05 8.74
C THR A 56 6.22 -2.61 8.36
N THR A 57 5.34 -1.97 9.14
CA THR A 57 5.04 -0.54 8.99
C THR A 57 6.32 0.29 9.13
N GLY A 58 6.63 1.12 8.13
CA GLY A 58 7.84 1.96 8.09
C GLY A 58 8.86 1.54 7.02
N TYR A 59 8.85 0.28 6.58
CA TYR A 59 9.62 -0.17 5.42
C TYR A 59 8.83 -0.06 4.12
N TRP A 60 7.52 -0.33 4.18
CA TRP A 60 6.63 -0.30 3.03
C TRP A 60 5.97 1.07 2.84
N PRO A 61 5.53 1.42 1.61
CA PRO A 61 4.68 2.58 1.38
C PRO A 61 3.44 2.55 2.27
N THR A 62 2.91 3.74 2.61
CA THR A 62 1.65 3.81 3.34
C THR A 62 0.50 3.57 2.37
N TYR A 63 -0.30 2.56 2.65
CA TYR A 63 -1.54 2.28 1.93
C TYR A 63 -2.72 2.74 2.79
N PRO A 64 -3.67 3.51 2.24
CA PRO A 64 -4.88 3.87 2.96
C PRO A 64 -5.70 2.61 3.21
N PRO A 65 -6.17 2.36 4.45
CA PRO A 65 -7.09 1.27 4.72
C PRO A 65 -8.36 1.46 3.89
N MET A 66 -8.81 0.38 3.26
CA MET A 66 -10.09 0.34 2.53
C MET A 66 -10.99 -0.68 3.21
N GLU A 67 -12.13 -0.20 3.68
CA GLU A 67 -13.16 -1.05 4.27
C GLU A 67 -13.86 -1.85 3.17
N VAL A 68 -14.14 -3.11 3.47
CA VAL A 68 -14.89 -4.02 2.60
C VAL A 68 -15.51 -5.09 3.50
N GLN A 69 -16.75 -5.45 3.19
CA GLN A 69 -17.45 -6.56 3.83
C GLN A 69 -17.00 -7.85 3.15
N LEU A 70 -16.12 -8.59 3.82
CA LEU A 70 -15.64 -9.87 3.32
C LEU A 70 -16.69 -10.97 3.54
N PRO A 71 -16.80 -11.94 2.62
CA PRO A 71 -17.53 -13.18 2.86
C PRO A 71 -17.12 -13.83 4.19
N HIS A 72 -18.09 -14.45 4.88
CA HIS A 72 -17.89 -15.05 6.20
C HIS A 72 -16.68 -16.00 6.24
N ASP A 73 -16.52 -16.83 5.21
CA ASP A 73 -15.41 -17.77 5.11
C ASP A 73 -14.05 -17.06 5.13
N LEU A 74 -13.89 -15.93 4.43
CA LEU A 74 -12.63 -15.18 4.43
C LEU A 74 -12.33 -14.53 5.79
N ASN A 75 -13.37 -14.05 6.49
CA ASN A 75 -13.21 -13.50 7.83
C ASN A 75 -12.70 -14.55 8.82
N ILE A 76 -13.27 -15.77 8.80
CA ILE A 76 -12.81 -16.87 9.66
C ILE A 76 -11.31 -17.12 9.48
N TYR A 77 -10.85 -17.16 8.22
CA TYR A 77 -9.44 -17.38 7.91
C TYR A 77 -8.55 -16.23 8.42
N GLN A 78 -8.98 -14.98 8.23
CA GLN A 78 -8.25 -13.81 8.73
C GLN A 78 -8.14 -13.80 10.26
N ASP A 79 -9.22 -14.14 10.96
CA ASP A 79 -9.25 -14.16 12.43
C ASP A 79 -8.36 -15.27 13.00
N ILE A 80 -8.45 -16.49 12.44
CA ILE A 80 -7.60 -17.61 12.88
C ILE A 80 -6.11 -17.30 12.63
N PHE A 81 -5.77 -16.68 11.50
CA PHE A 81 -4.40 -16.25 11.24
C PHE A 81 -3.93 -15.18 12.22
N LYS A 82 -4.79 -14.18 12.50
CA LYS A 82 -4.49 -13.10 13.45
C LYS A 82 -4.21 -13.64 14.85
N GLU A 83 -5.06 -14.54 15.35
CA GLU A 83 -4.86 -15.20 16.64
C GLU A 83 -3.55 -16.00 16.66
N PHE A 84 -3.30 -16.80 15.62
CA PHE A 84 -2.05 -17.55 15.48
C PHE A 84 -0.82 -16.62 15.54
N TYR A 85 -0.84 -15.53 14.78
CA TYR A 85 0.28 -14.60 14.71
C TYR A 85 0.52 -13.91 16.06
N LEU A 86 -0.54 -13.40 16.69
CA LEU A 86 -0.44 -12.70 17.97
C LEU A 86 -0.06 -13.62 19.14
N SER A 87 -0.36 -14.92 19.06
CA SER A 87 0.10 -15.91 20.04
C SER A 87 1.63 -16.08 20.07
N LYS A 88 2.31 -15.82 18.94
CA LYS A 88 3.77 -15.92 18.79
C LYS A 88 4.48 -14.58 18.86
N HIS A 89 3.78 -13.49 18.57
CA HIS A 89 4.34 -12.15 18.50
C HIS A 89 3.54 -11.19 19.41
N SER A 90 3.77 -11.32 20.71
CA SER A 90 3.16 -10.45 21.72
C SER A 90 3.58 -8.99 21.54
N GLY A 91 2.66 -8.06 21.86
CA GLY A 91 2.88 -6.62 21.73
C GLY A 91 2.78 -6.06 20.31
N ARG A 92 2.43 -6.88 19.30
CA ARG A 92 2.18 -6.41 17.93
C ARG A 92 0.70 -6.17 17.68
N ARG A 93 0.39 -5.32 16.70
CA ARG A 93 -0.95 -5.11 16.16
C ARG A 93 -0.94 -5.34 14.66
N LEU A 94 -1.87 -6.16 14.17
CA LEU A 94 -2.06 -6.40 12.74
C LEU A 94 -3.17 -5.50 12.18
N MET A 95 -3.00 -5.09 10.93
CA MET A 95 -3.99 -4.35 10.14
C MET A 95 -3.98 -4.95 8.73
N TRP A 96 -5.14 -5.39 8.26
CA TRP A 96 -5.29 -5.95 6.92
C TRP A 96 -5.33 -4.83 5.87
N GLN A 97 -4.63 -5.04 4.74
CA GLN A 97 -4.61 -4.13 3.60
C GLN A 97 -5.33 -4.78 2.42
N ASN A 98 -6.66 -4.63 2.39
CA ASN A 98 -7.54 -5.33 1.44
C ASN A 98 -7.25 -4.98 -0.03
N SER A 99 -6.80 -3.76 -0.30
CA SER A 99 -6.42 -3.28 -1.63
C SER A 99 -5.26 -4.05 -2.26
N LEU A 100 -4.42 -4.71 -1.46
CA LEU A 100 -3.29 -5.53 -1.91
C LEU A 100 -3.66 -7.01 -2.04
N GLY A 101 -4.87 -7.40 -1.60
CA GLY A 101 -5.33 -8.78 -1.62
C GLY A 101 -5.56 -9.31 -3.04
N GLN A 102 -5.18 -10.57 -3.25
CA GLN A 102 -5.40 -11.30 -4.50
C GLN A 102 -5.92 -12.69 -4.20
N CYS A 103 -6.80 -13.19 -5.07
CA CYS A 103 -7.38 -14.52 -4.94
C CYS A 103 -7.36 -15.24 -6.29
N VAL A 104 -7.48 -16.57 -6.23
CA VAL A 104 -7.76 -17.42 -7.39
C VAL A 104 -9.11 -18.08 -7.15
N LEU A 105 -10.08 -17.76 -8.00
CA LEU A 105 -11.43 -18.34 -7.93
C LEU A 105 -11.58 -19.44 -8.96
N LYS A 106 -12.18 -20.56 -8.57
CA LYS A 106 -12.67 -21.56 -9.50
C LYS A 106 -14.10 -21.17 -9.89
N ALA A 107 -14.31 -20.91 -11.17
CA ALA A 107 -15.59 -20.50 -11.72
C ALA A 107 -16.15 -21.59 -12.62
N ASP A 108 -17.38 -22.02 -12.33
CA ASP A 108 -18.09 -23.01 -13.11
C ASP A 108 -19.00 -22.31 -14.13
N TYR A 109 -18.56 -22.28 -15.39
CA TYR A 109 -19.37 -21.78 -16.50
C TYR A 109 -19.97 -22.93 -17.31
N PRO A 110 -21.12 -22.73 -17.99
CA PRO A 110 -21.71 -23.73 -18.88
C PRO A 110 -20.76 -24.25 -19.96
N LYS A 111 -19.88 -23.38 -20.47
CA LYS A 111 -18.88 -23.71 -21.51
C LYS A 111 -17.59 -24.31 -20.96
N GLY A 112 -17.52 -24.56 -19.65
CA GLY A 112 -16.41 -25.23 -18.97
C GLY A 112 -15.86 -24.47 -17.77
N LYS A 113 -15.19 -25.19 -16.89
CA LYS A 113 -14.58 -24.64 -15.67
C LYS A 113 -13.40 -23.72 -15.99
N LYS A 114 -13.22 -22.65 -15.21
CA LYS A 114 -12.12 -21.67 -15.35
C LYS A 114 -11.52 -21.33 -13.99
N GLU A 115 -10.26 -20.90 -14.00
CA GLU A 115 -9.61 -20.28 -12.84
C GLU A 115 -9.38 -18.80 -13.08
N LEU A 116 -9.97 -17.94 -12.25
CA LEU A 116 -9.88 -16.50 -12.34
C LEU A 116 -8.89 -16.00 -11.30
N SER A 117 -7.77 -15.45 -11.76
CA SER A 117 -6.87 -14.67 -10.89
C SER A 117 -7.36 -13.23 -10.86
N VAL A 118 -7.79 -12.81 -9.68
CA VAL A 118 -8.55 -11.57 -9.43
C VAL A 118 -8.04 -10.86 -8.17
N SER A 119 -8.33 -9.56 -8.03
CA SER A 119 -8.14 -8.84 -6.77
C SER A 119 -9.15 -9.29 -5.71
N LEU A 120 -8.93 -8.91 -4.45
CA LEU A 120 -9.86 -9.17 -3.36
C LEU A 120 -11.22 -8.48 -3.61
N PHE A 121 -11.23 -7.22 -4.07
CA PHE A 121 -12.49 -6.52 -4.39
C PHE A 121 -13.27 -7.21 -5.51
N GLN A 122 -12.59 -7.65 -6.58
CA GLN A 122 -13.22 -8.45 -7.64
C GLN A 122 -13.77 -9.76 -7.09
N THR A 123 -13.07 -10.39 -6.14
CA THR A 123 -13.51 -11.62 -5.50
C THR A 123 -14.80 -11.43 -4.71
N VAL A 124 -14.84 -10.40 -3.85
CA VAL A 124 -16.03 -10.09 -3.05
C VAL A 124 -17.24 -9.85 -3.95
N VAL A 125 -17.08 -9.09 -5.04
CA VAL A 125 -18.16 -8.85 -6.02
C VAL A 125 -18.59 -10.15 -6.72
N LEU A 126 -17.64 -10.95 -7.23
CA LEU A 126 -17.97 -12.19 -7.94
C LEU A 126 -18.66 -13.22 -7.06
N MET A 127 -18.33 -13.26 -5.76
CA MET A 127 -18.94 -14.19 -4.81
C MET A 127 -20.43 -13.93 -4.58
N LEU A 128 -20.93 -12.71 -4.81
CA LEU A 128 -22.36 -12.39 -4.72
C LEU A 128 -23.19 -13.16 -5.75
N PHE A 129 -22.60 -13.46 -6.91
CA PHE A 129 -23.29 -14.16 -7.99
C PHE A 129 -23.52 -15.66 -7.72
N ASN A 130 -23.05 -16.18 -6.59
CA ASN A 130 -23.43 -17.52 -6.14
C ASN A 130 -24.87 -17.59 -5.59
N SER A 131 -25.48 -16.45 -5.24
CA SER A 131 -26.83 -16.38 -4.68
C SER A 131 -27.80 -15.54 -5.51
N SER A 132 -27.32 -14.86 -6.56
CA SER A 132 -28.14 -14.01 -7.41
C SER A 132 -27.53 -13.89 -8.80
N ASP A 133 -28.31 -14.14 -9.84
CA ASP A 133 -27.81 -14.05 -11.23
C ASP A 133 -27.73 -12.62 -11.76
N ARG A 134 -28.43 -11.68 -11.12
CA ARG A 134 -28.51 -10.26 -11.49
C ARG A 134 -28.49 -9.39 -10.23
N LEU A 135 -27.67 -8.33 -10.26
CA LEU A 135 -27.52 -7.36 -9.18
C LEU A 135 -27.35 -5.95 -9.76
N THR A 136 -27.94 -4.95 -9.12
CA THR A 136 -27.74 -3.54 -9.43
C THR A 136 -26.42 -3.02 -8.85
N PHE A 137 -25.91 -1.89 -9.36
CA PHE A 137 -24.75 -1.22 -8.78
C PHE A 137 -24.93 -0.95 -7.28
N GLN A 138 -26.10 -0.45 -6.89
CA GLN A 138 -26.40 -0.08 -5.51
C GLN A 138 -26.43 -1.31 -4.56
N GLU A 139 -27.03 -2.42 -4.98
CA GLU A 139 -27.04 -3.67 -4.19
C GLU A 139 -25.61 -4.19 -3.96
N ILE A 140 -24.76 -4.16 -4.98
CA ILE A 140 -23.35 -4.57 -4.85
C ILE A 140 -22.63 -3.62 -3.90
N LYS A 141 -22.84 -2.31 -4.02
CA LYS A 141 -22.22 -1.31 -3.14
C LYS A 141 -22.58 -1.53 -1.68
N ASP A 142 -23.87 -1.69 -1.39
CA ASP A 142 -24.37 -1.84 -0.02
C ASP A 142 -23.92 -3.17 0.61
N THR A 143 -23.90 -4.25 -0.17
CA THR A 143 -23.51 -5.58 0.30
C THR A 143 -22.01 -5.71 0.49
N THR A 144 -21.19 -5.09 -0.38
CA THR A 144 -19.73 -5.21 -0.30
C THR A 144 -19.08 -4.11 0.52
N GLY A 145 -19.73 -2.96 0.71
CA GLY A 145 -19.16 -1.80 1.39
C GLY A 145 -17.98 -1.15 0.65
N ILE A 146 -17.74 -1.49 -0.61
CA ILE A 146 -16.62 -0.92 -1.40
C ILE A 146 -16.95 0.53 -1.77
N GLU A 147 -15.99 1.43 -1.61
CA GLU A 147 -16.12 2.83 -1.99
C GLU A 147 -16.47 2.98 -3.48
N ASP A 148 -17.35 3.93 -3.78
CA ASP A 148 -17.91 4.19 -5.11
C ASP A 148 -16.86 4.20 -6.25
N LYS A 149 -15.79 5.01 -6.10
CA LYS A 149 -14.71 5.13 -7.09
C LYS A 149 -14.02 3.79 -7.36
N GLU A 150 -13.80 2.98 -6.32
CA GLU A 150 -13.13 1.69 -6.45
C GLU A 150 -14.09 0.60 -6.97
N LEU A 151 -15.37 0.66 -6.58
CA LEU A 151 -16.38 -0.27 -7.04
C LEU A 151 -16.65 -0.13 -8.54
N ARG A 152 -16.80 1.10 -9.06
CA ARG A 152 -16.98 1.33 -10.51
C ARG A 152 -15.84 0.73 -11.32
N ARG A 153 -14.61 0.88 -10.84
CA ARG A 153 -13.41 0.34 -11.51
C ARG A 153 -13.36 -1.18 -11.43
N THR A 154 -13.72 -1.73 -10.27
CA THR A 154 -13.86 -3.17 -10.07
C THR A 154 -14.87 -3.75 -11.05
N LEU A 155 -16.07 -3.17 -11.15
CA LEU A 155 -17.12 -3.61 -12.07
C LEU A 155 -16.74 -3.40 -13.53
N GLN A 156 -16.12 -2.26 -13.87
CA GLN A 156 -15.62 -2.00 -15.23
C GLN A 156 -14.62 -3.08 -15.68
N SER A 157 -13.72 -3.50 -14.77
CA SER A 157 -12.74 -4.55 -15.05
C SER A 157 -13.36 -5.93 -15.28
N LEU A 158 -14.49 -6.21 -14.62
CA LEU A 158 -15.20 -7.49 -14.69
C LEU A 158 -16.20 -7.56 -15.86
N ALA A 159 -16.83 -6.45 -16.20
CA ALA A 159 -17.99 -6.40 -17.11
C ALA A 159 -17.72 -5.72 -18.47
N CYS A 160 -16.89 -4.67 -18.48
CA CYS A 160 -16.71 -3.80 -19.64
C CYS A 160 -15.41 -4.08 -20.42
N GLY A 161 -14.46 -4.77 -19.77
CA GLY A 161 -13.15 -5.08 -20.33
C GLY A 161 -13.14 -6.12 -21.46
N LYS A 162 -11.93 -6.60 -21.79
CA LYS A 162 -11.73 -7.70 -22.75
C LYS A 162 -12.23 -9.03 -22.20
N VAL A 163 -12.01 -9.27 -20.91
CA VAL A 163 -12.44 -10.47 -20.20
C VAL A 163 -13.70 -10.11 -19.44
N ARG A 164 -14.86 -10.47 -20.00
CA ARG A 164 -16.19 -10.12 -19.45
C ARG A 164 -16.72 -11.29 -18.63
N VAL A 165 -16.22 -11.41 -17.42
CA VAL A 165 -16.56 -12.46 -16.45
C VAL A 165 -18.03 -12.37 -16.04
N ILE A 166 -18.54 -11.14 -15.98
CA ILE A 166 -19.95 -10.77 -15.84
C ILE A 166 -20.35 -9.85 -17.00
N THR A 167 -21.63 -9.58 -17.19
CA THR A 167 -22.15 -8.63 -18.18
C THR A 167 -22.77 -7.41 -17.50
N LYS A 168 -22.82 -6.29 -18.22
CA LYS A 168 -23.46 -5.03 -17.79
C LYS A 168 -24.62 -4.70 -18.71
N ASP A 169 -25.70 -4.20 -18.14
CA ASP A 169 -26.89 -3.69 -18.83
C ASP A 169 -27.29 -2.32 -18.25
N PRO A 170 -27.33 -1.24 -19.06
CA PRO A 170 -26.98 -1.18 -20.48
C PRO A 170 -25.49 -1.40 -20.77
N LYS A 171 -25.18 -1.96 -21.94
CA LYS A 171 -23.79 -2.15 -22.39
C LYS A 171 -23.11 -0.79 -22.58
N GLY A 172 -21.95 -0.61 -21.97
CA GLY A 172 -21.18 0.62 -22.04
C GLY A 172 -19.78 0.44 -21.49
N ARG A 173 -18.93 1.45 -21.71
CA ARG A 173 -17.57 1.47 -21.13
C ARG A 173 -17.61 1.85 -19.66
N ASP A 174 -18.48 2.78 -19.31
CA ASP A 174 -18.57 3.38 -17.99
C ASP A 174 -19.65 2.70 -17.15
N VAL A 175 -19.50 2.81 -15.83
CA VAL A 175 -20.40 2.21 -14.83
C VAL A 175 -21.17 3.33 -14.16
N GLU A 176 -22.48 3.31 -14.34
CA GLU A 176 -23.45 4.26 -13.83
C GLU A 176 -24.30 3.65 -12.69
N ASP A 177 -25.03 4.49 -11.96
CA ASP A 177 -25.76 4.07 -10.74
C ASP A 177 -26.93 3.13 -11.04
N ASP A 178 -27.56 3.29 -12.20
CA ASP A 178 -28.71 2.51 -12.63
C ASP A 178 -28.30 1.22 -13.38
N ASP A 179 -26.99 0.96 -13.51
CA ASP A 179 -26.49 -0.21 -14.21
C ASP A 179 -26.82 -1.51 -13.46
N ASN A 180 -27.12 -2.53 -14.24
CA ASN A 180 -27.32 -3.89 -13.79
C ASN A 180 -26.17 -4.78 -14.24
N PHE A 181 -25.78 -5.72 -13.38
CA PHE A 181 -24.73 -6.69 -13.63
C PHE A 181 -25.27 -8.10 -13.53
N CYS A 182 -24.93 -8.94 -14.51
CA CYS A 182 -25.42 -10.32 -14.57
C CYS A 182 -24.26 -11.32 -14.72
N PHE A 183 -24.44 -12.52 -14.18
CA PHE A 183 -23.52 -13.62 -14.46
C PHE A 183 -23.48 -13.91 -15.97
N ASN A 184 -22.28 -14.00 -16.55
CA ASN A 184 -22.12 -14.24 -17.98
C ASN A 184 -22.11 -15.75 -18.29
N ALA A 185 -23.30 -16.37 -18.38
CA ALA A 185 -23.43 -17.79 -18.74
C ALA A 185 -22.79 -18.13 -20.11
N ASP A 186 -22.67 -17.14 -20.99
CA ASP A 186 -22.07 -17.28 -22.31
C ASP A 186 -20.55 -17.10 -22.34
N PHE A 187 -19.92 -16.84 -21.20
CA PHE A 187 -18.50 -16.58 -21.09
C PHE A 187 -17.68 -17.72 -21.71
N SER A 188 -16.70 -17.34 -22.54
CA SER A 188 -15.75 -18.25 -23.15
C SER A 188 -14.39 -17.59 -23.21
N ALA A 189 -13.36 -18.38 -22.95
CA ALA A 189 -11.98 -17.96 -23.03
C ALA A 189 -11.11 -19.15 -23.46
N PRO A 190 -10.05 -18.90 -24.26
CA PRO A 190 -9.19 -19.98 -24.77
C PRO A 190 -8.39 -20.65 -23.64
N LEU A 191 -8.00 -19.89 -22.62
CA LEU A 191 -7.21 -20.40 -21.50
C LEU A 191 -8.10 -20.88 -20.37
N PHE A 192 -7.63 -21.87 -19.62
CA PHE A 192 -8.25 -22.32 -18.37
C PHE A 192 -8.05 -21.29 -17.25
N ARG A 193 -6.79 -20.86 -17.05
CA ARG A 193 -6.43 -19.84 -16.08
C ARG A 193 -6.40 -18.47 -16.74
N ILE A 194 -7.19 -17.56 -16.20
CA ILE A 194 -7.44 -16.24 -16.75
C ILE A 194 -7.05 -15.22 -15.69
N LYS A 195 -6.14 -14.31 -16.03
CA LYS A 195 -5.86 -13.16 -15.19
C LYS A 195 -6.81 -12.05 -15.57
N VAL A 196 -7.75 -11.75 -14.68
CA VAL A 196 -8.59 -10.56 -14.83
C VAL A 196 -7.76 -9.42 -14.30
N ASN A 197 -7.23 -8.60 -15.20
CA ASN A 197 -6.48 -7.44 -14.76
C ASN A 197 -7.45 -6.53 -14.00
N ALA A 198 -7.25 -6.42 -12.69
CA ALA A 198 -7.75 -5.27 -11.95
C ALA A 198 -7.29 -4.04 -12.72
N ILE A 199 -8.19 -3.06 -12.91
CA ILE A 199 -7.79 -1.77 -13.44
C ILE A 199 -6.83 -1.21 -12.39
N GLN A 200 -5.53 -1.43 -12.63
CA GLN A 200 -4.50 -0.85 -11.78
C GLN A 200 -4.76 0.64 -11.79
N LEU A 201 -4.68 1.27 -10.61
CA LEU A 201 -4.37 2.69 -10.58
C LEU A 201 -3.04 2.78 -11.35
N LYS A 202 -3.09 3.25 -12.60
CA LYS A 202 -2.00 4.12 -13.02
C LYS A 202 -1.96 5.16 -11.91
N GLU A 203 -0.79 5.32 -11.30
CA GLU A 203 -0.54 6.32 -10.26
C GLU A 203 -1.39 7.55 -10.58
N THR A 204 -2.40 7.80 -9.74
CA THR A 204 -3.33 8.90 -10.02
C THR A 204 -2.57 10.21 -9.89
N VAL A 205 -3.06 11.26 -10.53
CA VAL A 205 -2.47 12.59 -10.34
C VAL A 205 -2.50 12.95 -8.85
N GLU A 206 -3.58 12.58 -8.15
CA GLU A 206 -3.69 12.73 -6.69
C GLU A 206 -2.62 11.93 -5.92
N GLU A 207 -2.41 10.66 -6.26
CA GLU A 207 -1.42 9.79 -5.60
C GLU A 207 0.02 10.24 -5.87
N ASN A 208 0.32 10.67 -7.10
CA ASN A 208 1.63 11.19 -7.46
C ASN A 208 1.92 12.52 -6.73
N THR A 209 0.93 13.42 -6.72
CA THR A 209 1.05 14.71 -6.02
C THR A 209 1.24 14.49 -4.52
N SER A 210 0.42 13.64 -3.90
CA SER A 210 0.54 13.26 -2.48
C SER A 210 1.90 12.61 -2.17
N THR A 211 2.38 11.71 -3.04
CA THR A 211 3.69 11.07 -2.88
C THR A 211 4.82 12.10 -2.96
N THR A 212 4.75 13.02 -3.93
CA THR A 212 5.73 14.09 -4.12
C THR A 212 5.75 15.06 -2.94
N GLU A 213 4.58 15.45 -2.43
CA GLU A 213 4.44 16.30 -1.24
C GLU A 213 5.03 15.63 0.00
N ARG A 214 4.75 14.34 0.21
CA ARG A 214 5.34 13.57 1.34
C ARG A 214 6.86 13.49 1.22
N VAL A 215 7.40 13.27 0.03
CA VAL A 215 8.86 13.32 -0.20
C VAL A 215 9.43 14.69 0.14
N PHE A 216 8.73 15.78 -0.19
CA PHE A 216 9.17 17.13 0.16
C PHE A 216 9.14 17.38 1.67
N GLN A 217 8.08 16.96 2.36
CA GLN A 217 7.97 17.05 3.82
C GLN A 217 9.06 16.23 4.52
N ASP A 218 9.29 14.98 4.12
CA ASP A 218 10.35 14.12 4.67
C ASP A 218 11.75 14.76 4.51
N ARG A 219 11.99 15.41 3.36
CA ARG A 219 13.24 16.14 3.12
C ARG A 219 13.41 17.31 4.08
N GLN A 220 12.33 18.00 4.48
CA GLN A 220 12.43 19.09 5.47
C GLN A 220 12.92 18.57 6.83
N TYR A 221 12.41 17.42 7.30
CA TYR A 221 12.90 16.82 8.54
C TYR A 221 14.35 16.36 8.44
N GLN A 222 14.78 15.87 7.28
CA GLN A 222 16.20 15.53 7.04
C GLN A 222 17.10 16.76 7.06
N VAL A 223 16.64 17.88 6.48
CA VAL A 223 17.35 19.17 6.53
C VAL A 223 17.49 19.64 7.97
N ASP A 224 16.39 19.67 8.74
CA ASP A 224 16.42 20.08 10.15
C ASP A 224 17.39 19.24 10.97
N ALA A 225 17.31 17.91 10.82
CA ALA A 225 18.19 16.99 11.53
C ALA A 225 19.67 17.17 11.13
N ALA A 226 19.95 17.50 9.86
CA ALA A 226 21.30 17.80 9.40
C ALA A 226 21.82 19.12 9.98
N ILE A 227 21.01 20.18 9.95
CA ILE A 227 21.35 21.49 10.54
C ILE A 227 21.68 21.32 12.03
N VAL A 228 20.79 20.67 12.79
CA VAL A 228 21.00 20.46 14.24
C VAL A 228 22.26 19.63 14.49
N ARG A 229 22.54 18.59 13.69
CA ARG A 229 23.74 17.75 13.85
C ARG A 229 25.04 18.53 13.59
N ILE A 230 25.07 19.34 12.53
CA ILE A 230 26.21 20.20 12.18
C ILE A 230 26.43 21.23 13.29
N MET A 231 25.39 21.98 13.63
CA MET A 231 25.45 23.07 14.62
C MET A 231 25.77 22.55 16.03
N LYS A 232 25.26 21.39 16.42
CA LYS A 232 25.62 20.75 17.70
C LYS A 232 27.11 20.45 17.81
N THR A 233 27.76 20.10 16.69
CA THR A 233 29.19 19.75 16.64
C THR A 233 30.06 21.00 16.56
N ARG A 234 29.69 21.96 15.70
CA ARG A 234 30.48 23.18 15.45
C ARG A 234 30.27 24.27 16.51
N LYS A 235 29.11 24.27 17.19
CA LYS A 235 28.60 25.27 18.14
C LYS A 235 28.39 26.68 17.58
N VAL A 236 29.31 27.16 16.74
CA VAL A 236 29.23 28.45 16.04
C VAL A 236 29.63 28.22 14.58
N LEU A 237 28.82 28.72 13.62
CA LEU A 237 29.12 28.56 12.20
C LEU A 237 28.57 29.72 11.37
N THR A 238 29.29 30.12 10.32
CA THR A 238 28.81 31.14 9.37
C THR A 238 27.78 30.54 8.42
N HIS A 239 26.89 31.38 7.89
CA HIS A 239 25.85 30.96 6.95
C HIS A 239 26.44 30.24 5.73
N THR A 240 27.47 30.80 5.10
CA THR A 240 28.10 30.20 3.92
C THR A 240 28.69 28.81 4.21
N LEU A 241 29.35 28.64 5.37
CA LEU A 241 29.91 27.35 5.77
C LEU A 241 28.82 26.34 6.10
N LEU A 242 27.77 26.75 6.82
CA LEU A 242 26.62 25.90 7.11
C LEU A 242 25.96 25.39 5.83
N ILE A 243 25.69 26.29 4.88
CA ILE A 243 25.09 25.93 3.58
C ILE A 243 26.00 24.96 2.81
N THR A 244 27.32 25.19 2.83
CA THR A 244 28.29 24.31 2.18
C THR A 244 28.28 22.90 2.78
N GLU A 245 28.33 22.78 4.12
CA GLU A 245 28.25 21.47 4.80
C GLU A 245 26.91 20.78 4.54
N LEU A 246 25.80 21.52 4.51
CA LEU A 246 24.48 20.96 4.18
C LEU A 246 24.43 20.39 2.76
N PHE A 247 24.99 21.08 1.77
CA PHE A 247 25.05 20.55 0.40
C PHE A 247 25.96 19.32 0.26
N GLN A 248 27.01 19.22 1.07
CA GLN A 248 27.85 18.02 1.10
C GLN A 248 27.13 16.82 1.74
N GLN A 249 26.35 17.06 2.80
CA GLN A 249 25.68 16.00 3.54
C GLN A 249 24.36 15.54 2.89
N LEU A 250 23.58 16.46 2.31
CA LEU A 250 22.26 16.20 1.76
C LEU A 250 22.37 15.82 0.28
N LYS A 251 22.19 14.53 -0.03
CA LYS A 251 22.27 13.99 -1.40
C LYS A 251 20.95 14.12 -2.18
N PHE A 252 20.33 15.30 -2.16
CA PHE A 252 19.16 15.60 -2.98
C PHE A 252 19.09 17.08 -3.37
N PRO A 253 18.41 17.45 -4.47
CA PRO A 253 18.27 18.84 -4.88
C PRO A 253 17.47 19.65 -3.86
N ILE A 254 18.05 20.76 -3.38
CA ILE A 254 17.42 21.69 -2.44
C ILE A 254 17.70 23.11 -2.90
N LYS A 255 16.69 23.98 -2.88
CA LYS A 255 16.87 25.40 -3.19
C LYS A 255 17.41 26.13 -1.95
N PRO A 256 18.36 27.07 -2.09
CA PRO A 256 18.88 27.86 -0.97
C PRO A 256 17.79 28.58 -0.16
N ALA A 257 16.70 29.01 -0.82
CA ALA A 257 15.55 29.63 -0.16
C ALA A 257 14.86 28.68 0.84
N ASP A 258 14.80 27.38 0.55
CA ASP A 258 14.19 26.38 1.43
C ASP A 258 15.08 26.11 2.64
N LEU A 259 16.41 26.04 2.45
CA LEU A 259 17.37 25.95 3.57
C LEU A 259 17.25 27.14 4.51
N LYS A 260 17.13 28.36 3.96
CA LYS A 260 16.94 29.57 4.76
C LYS A 260 15.67 29.46 5.60
N LYS A 261 14.53 29.08 5.01
CA LYS A 261 13.27 28.88 5.76
C LYS A 261 13.41 27.87 6.89
N ARG A 262 14.15 26.77 6.68
CA ARG A 262 14.40 25.77 7.74
C ARG A 262 15.27 26.32 8.86
N ILE A 263 16.31 27.11 8.53
CA ILE A 263 17.15 27.77 9.54
C ILE A 263 16.31 28.75 10.38
N GLU A 264 15.46 29.59 9.77
CA GLU A 264 14.57 30.48 10.53
C GLU A 264 13.64 29.68 11.46
N SER A 265 13.04 28.59 10.96
CA SER A 265 12.18 27.73 11.78
C SER A 265 12.91 27.11 12.98
N LEU A 266 14.22 26.82 12.85
CA LEU A 266 15.04 26.32 13.95
C LEU A 266 15.46 27.44 14.93
N ILE A 267 15.53 28.69 14.48
CA ILE A 267 15.73 29.86 15.34
C ILE A 267 14.46 30.12 16.16
N ASP A 268 13.29 30.13 15.51
CA ASP A 268 11.99 30.31 16.17
C ASP A 268 11.70 29.22 17.23
N ARG A 269 12.27 28.02 17.04
CA ARG A 269 12.19 26.88 17.96
C ARG A 269 13.35 26.82 18.96
N GLU A 270 14.15 27.87 19.05
CA GLU A 270 15.25 28.03 20.01
C GLU A 270 16.35 26.94 19.92
N TYR A 271 16.52 26.30 18.76
CA TYR A 271 17.68 25.42 18.52
C TYR A 271 18.93 26.21 18.14
N LEU A 272 18.73 27.36 17.50
CA LEU A 272 19.77 28.26 16.99
C LEU A 272 19.43 29.69 17.36
N GLU A 273 20.45 30.54 17.45
CA GLU A 273 20.29 32.00 17.44
C GLU A 273 21.25 32.62 16.44
N ARG A 274 20.95 33.86 16.03
CA ARG A 274 21.91 34.69 15.30
C ARG A 274 22.81 35.40 16.28
N ASP A 275 24.08 35.53 15.92
CA ASP A 275 25.00 36.34 16.69
C ASP A 275 24.54 37.80 16.73
N LYS A 276 24.73 38.45 17.88
CA LYS A 276 24.29 39.83 18.13
C LYS A 276 25.03 40.86 17.28
N ALA A 277 26.29 40.60 16.94
CA ALA A 277 27.13 41.48 16.15
C ALA A 277 27.06 41.18 14.66
N ASN A 278 26.81 39.92 14.27
CA ASN A 278 26.78 39.52 12.87
C ASN A 278 25.66 38.51 12.55
N SER A 279 24.65 38.96 11.81
CA SER A 279 23.52 38.12 11.40
C SER A 279 23.87 36.97 10.45
N GLN A 280 25.12 36.90 9.95
CA GLN A 280 25.64 35.79 9.14
C GLN A 280 26.25 34.67 9.98
N ILE A 281 26.28 34.80 11.31
CA ILE A 281 26.79 33.79 12.23
C ILE A 281 25.63 33.21 13.02
N TYR A 282 25.59 31.88 13.12
CA TYR A 282 24.62 31.15 13.93
C TYR A 282 25.32 30.51 15.12
N ASN A 283 24.68 30.58 16.29
CA ASN A 283 25.10 29.90 17.52
C ASN A 283 24.08 28.79 17.84
N TYR A 284 24.56 27.65 18.35
CA TYR A 284 23.72 26.54 18.80
C TYR A 284 23.33 26.73 20.27
N LEU A 285 22.04 26.63 20.57
CA LEU A 285 21.47 26.94 21.89
C LEU A 285 21.24 25.71 22.80
N ALA A 286 21.20 24.51 22.24
CA ALA A 286 20.85 23.27 22.96
C ALA A 286 22.04 22.35 23.32
#